data_AF-A0A0M8Y2R5-F1
#
_entry.id   AF-A0A0M8Y2R5-F1
#
_cell.length_a   1.000
_cell.length_b   1.000
_cell.length_c   1.000
_cell.angle_alpha   90.00
_cell.angle_beta   90.00
_cell.angle_gamma   90.00
#
_symmetry.space_group_name_H-M   'P 1'
#
loop_
_entity.id
_entity.type
_entity.pdbx_description
1 polymer ?
#
loop_
_entity_poly.entity_id
_entity_poly.type
_entity_poly.pdbx_seq_one_letter_code
_entity_poly.pdbx_strand_id
1 'polypeptide(L)'
;DAATLRVSLSDCGGGGGTPRIPTERTADEWDWAEGQRGLVLVESLPTAWGHFRLAPWADLGTHVWAEFTVDPACAPPDLRPYVFTR
;
A
#
# COMPACT_ATOMS: atom_id res chain seq x y z
N ASP A 1 -17.46 1.03 -2.36
CA ASP A 1 -17.92 0.10 -3.41
C ASP A 1 -17.73 -1.32 -2.90
N ALA A 2 -18.67 -2.23 -3.16
CA ALA A 2 -18.60 -3.62 -2.71
C ALA A 2 -17.57 -4.45 -3.48
N ALA A 3 -17.18 -4.01 -4.68
CA ALA A 3 -16.19 -4.66 -5.53
C ALA A 3 -14.76 -4.11 -5.36
N THR A 4 -14.52 -3.24 -4.36
CA THR A 4 -13.21 -2.63 -4.14
C THR A 4 -12.62 -3.05 -2.80
N LEU A 5 -11.46 -3.70 -2.85
CA LEU A 5 -10.61 -3.89 -1.69
C LEU A 5 -9.56 -2.78 -1.65
N ARG A 6 -9.48 -2.04 -0.54
CA ARG A 6 -8.41 -1.09 -0.29
C ARG A 6 -7.47 -1.64 0.77
N VAL A 7 -6.20 -1.84 0.40
CA VAL A 7 -5.12 -2.21 1.33
C VAL A 7 -4.35 -0.94 1.65
N SER A 8 -4.19 -0.65 2.94
CA SER A 8 -3.53 0.58 3.37
C SER A 8 -2.42 0.27 4.37
N LEU A 9 -1.30 0.98 4.25
CA LEU A 9 -0.16 0.88 5.16
C LEU A 9 0.17 2.27 5.70
N SER A 10 0.42 2.32 7.01
CA SER A 10 0.91 3.52 7.69
C SER A 10 2.27 3.22 8.28
N ASP A 11 3.23 4.11 8.05
CA ASP A 11 4.47 4.14 8.80
C ASP A 11 4.40 5.16 9.95
N CYS A 12 5.35 5.07 10.87
CA CYS A 12 5.58 6.04 11.94
C CYS A 12 6.82 6.91 11.69
N GLY A 13 7.17 7.13 10.42
CA GLY A 13 8.38 7.84 10.03
C GLY A 13 8.34 9.32 10.42
N GLY A 14 9.50 9.86 10.77
CA GLY A 14 9.76 11.29 10.83
C GLY A 14 10.71 11.67 9.68
N GLY A 15 10.30 12.59 8.82
CA GLY A 15 11.14 13.18 7.79
C GLY A 15 10.38 13.80 6.62
N GLY A 16 9.05 13.78 6.63
CA GLY A 16 8.20 14.35 5.58
C GLY A 16 8.36 13.71 4.20
N GLY A 17 9.01 12.55 4.12
CA GLY A 17 9.25 11.84 2.87
C GLY A 17 7.95 11.40 2.23
N THR A 18 7.75 11.75 0.96
CA THR A 18 6.66 11.18 0.16
C THR A 18 7.08 9.79 -0.33
N PRO A 19 6.12 8.86 -0.51
CA PRO A 19 6.41 7.61 -1.19
C PRO A 19 6.97 7.95 -2.57
N ARG A 20 8.18 7.46 -2.83
CA ARG A 20 8.82 7.54 -4.14
C ARG A 20 9.21 6.15 -4.54
N ILE A 21 9.13 5.84 -5.82
CA ILE A 21 9.83 4.69 -6.38
C ILE A 21 11.32 5.05 -6.32
N PRO A 22 12.15 4.33 -5.55
CA PRO A 22 13.60 4.50 -5.56
C PRO A 22 14.14 4.32 -6.99
N THR A 23 14.70 5.38 -7.57
CA THR A 23 15.38 5.31 -8.86
C THR A 23 16.87 5.08 -8.70
N GLU A 24 17.38 5.25 -7.48
CA GLU A 24 18.80 5.07 -7.13
C GLU A 24 19.17 3.61 -6.86
N ARG A 25 18.18 2.73 -6.70
CA ARG A 25 18.43 1.31 -6.47
C ARG A 25 18.78 0.63 -7.79
N THR A 26 19.87 -0.13 -7.76
CA THR A 26 20.24 -1.06 -8.82
C THR A 26 19.25 -2.22 -8.90
N ALA A 27 19.25 -2.95 -10.02
CA ALA A 27 18.39 -4.13 -10.20
C ALA A 27 18.63 -5.19 -9.10
N ASP A 28 19.89 -5.39 -8.70
CA ASP A 28 20.26 -6.36 -7.65
C ASP A 28 19.76 -5.93 -6.27
N GLU A 29 19.77 -4.64 -5.96
CA GLU A 29 19.23 -4.09 -4.70
C GLU A 29 17.71 -4.20 -4.67
N TRP A 30 17.06 -4.12 -5.83
CA TRP A 30 15.64 -4.39 -5.98
C TRP A 30 15.30 -5.87 -5.81
N ASP A 31 16.10 -6.76 -6.42
CA ASP A 31 15.95 -8.21 -6.30
C ASP A 31 16.10 -8.69 -4.84
N TRP A 32 17.00 -8.05 -4.08
CA TRP A 32 17.22 -8.36 -2.67
C TRP A 32 16.11 -7.86 -1.73
N ALA A 33 15.53 -6.68 -2.00
CA ALA A 33 14.64 -6.00 -1.07
C ALA A 33 13.36 -6.78 -0.71
N GLU A 34 12.87 -7.66 -1.59
CA GLU A 34 11.58 -8.36 -1.39
C GLU A 34 11.55 -9.82 -1.88
N GLY A 35 12.70 -10.42 -2.19
CA GLY A 35 12.74 -11.77 -2.76
C GLY A 35 11.86 -11.91 -4.03
N GLN A 36 11.84 -10.83 -4.82
CA GLN A 36 11.14 -10.68 -6.12
C GLN A 36 9.60 -10.67 -6.14
N ARG A 37 8.88 -10.72 -5.00
CA ARG A 37 7.41 -10.97 -5.03
C ARG A 37 6.50 -9.81 -4.65
N GLY A 38 6.93 -8.86 -3.81
CA GLY A 38 6.04 -7.77 -3.36
C GLY A 38 5.78 -6.72 -4.45
N LEU A 39 6.83 -6.29 -5.16
CA LEU A 39 6.78 -5.20 -6.14
C LEU A 39 5.99 -5.54 -7.41
N VAL A 40 6.08 -6.79 -7.90
CA VAL A 40 5.33 -7.23 -9.09
C VAL A 40 3.82 -7.25 -8.83
N LEU A 41 3.40 -7.61 -7.61
CA LEU A 41 1.99 -7.59 -7.20
C LEU A 41 1.44 -6.17 -7.04
N VAL A 42 2.30 -5.25 -6.59
CA VAL A 42 2.02 -3.82 -6.41
C VAL A 42 1.89 -3.08 -7.76
N GLU A 43 2.64 -3.49 -8.78
CA GLU A 43 2.56 -2.84 -10.09
C GLU A 43 1.37 -3.33 -10.94
N SER A 44 1.09 -4.64 -10.93
CA SER A 44 0.22 -5.27 -11.93
C SER A 44 -1.25 -5.43 -11.53
N LEU A 45 -1.56 -5.39 -10.23
CA LEU A 45 -2.90 -5.70 -9.71
C LEU A 45 -3.73 -4.48 -9.29
N PRO A 46 -3.15 -3.40 -8.76
CA PRO A 46 -3.96 -2.27 -8.30
C PRO A 46 -4.56 -1.48 -9.46
N THR A 47 -5.82 -1.08 -9.31
CA THR A 47 -6.50 -0.17 -10.23
C THR A 47 -6.25 1.29 -9.89
N ALA A 48 -5.87 1.59 -8.64
CA ALA A 48 -5.52 2.93 -8.19
C ALA A 48 -4.52 2.89 -7.03
N TRP A 49 -3.75 3.97 -6.93
CA TRP A 49 -2.79 4.25 -5.86
C TRP A 49 -3.04 5.63 -5.27
N GLY A 50 -2.76 5.80 -3.98
CA GLY A 50 -2.74 7.11 -3.35
C GLY A 50 -1.94 7.16 -2.06
N HIS A 51 -1.70 8.39 -1.59
CA HIS A 51 -0.99 8.63 -0.34
C HIS A 51 -1.42 9.96 0.29
N PHE A 52 -1.23 10.07 1.61
CA PHE A 52 -1.26 11.35 2.33
C PHE A 52 -0.32 11.31 3.55
N ARG A 53 0.12 12.49 4.00
CA ARG A 53 0.95 12.61 5.20
C ARG A 53 0.08 12.55 6.47
N LEU A 54 0.45 11.69 7.42
CA LEU A 54 -0.19 11.60 8.73
C LEU A 54 0.24 12.79 9.57
N ALA A 55 -0.73 13.60 10.00
CA ALA A 55 -0.51 14.84 10.73
C ALA A 55 0.67 15.66 10.17
N PRO A 56 0.51 16.31 8.99
CA PRO A 56 1.61 16.96 8.27
C PRO A 56 2.36 18.03 9.06
N TRP A 57 1.75 18.53 10.13
CA TRP A 57 2.30 19.52 11.07
C TRP A 57 3.17 18.92 12.18
N ALA A 58 3.10 17.61 12.40
CA ALA A 58 3.84 16.88 13.43
C ALA A 58 4.71 15.75 12.86
N ASP A 59 4.74 15.58 11.53
CA ASP A 59 5.62 14.65 10.84
C ASP A 59 5.53 13.23 11.40
N LEU A 60 4.30 12.74 11.54
CA LEU A 60 3.96 11.47 12.21
C LEU A 60 3.98 10.25 11.28
N GLY A 61 4.33 10.46 10.01
CA GLY A 61 4.50 9.39 9.03
C GLY A 61 3.69 9.59 7.76
N THR A 62 3.68 8.54 6.93
CA THR A 62 2.95 8.51 5.68
C THR A 62 1.94 7.37 5.67
N HIS A 63 0.77 7.66 5.09
CA HIS A 63 -0.24 6.68 4.77
C HIS A 63 -0.27 6.46 3.26
N VAL A 64 -0.18 5.21 2.82
CA VAL A 64 -0.32 4.81 1.42
C VAL A 64 -1.42 3.78 1.29
N TRP A 65 -2.08 3.75 0.15
CA TRP A 65 -3.04 2.70 -0.18
C TRP A 65 -3.00 2.32 -1.64
N ALA A 66 -3.43 1.08 -1.90
CA ALA A 66 -3.74 0.56 -3.22
C ALA A 66 -5.18 0.02 -3.23
N GLU A 67 -5.85 0.18 -4.36
CA GLU A 67 -7.18 -0.34 -4.61
C GLU A 67 -7.14 -1.51 -5.58
N PHE A 68 -7.90 -2.55 -5.28
CA PHE A 68 -8.01 -3.76 -6.09
C PHE A 68 -9.47 -4.04 -6.39
N THR A 69 -9.74 -4.48 -7.61
CA THR A 69 -11.06 -5.03 -7.96
C THR A 69 -11.17 -6.45 -7.40
N VAL A 70 -12.23 -6.73 -6.65
CA VAL A 70 -12.55 -8.06 -6.13
C VAL A 70 -13.94 -8.47 -6.59
N ASP A 71 -14.14 -9.77 -6.82
CA ASP A 71 -15.48 -10.32 -7.04
C ASP A 71 -16.25 -10.35 -5.70
N PRO A 72 -17.36 -9.59 -5.55
CA PRO A 72 -18.15 -9.61 -4.32
C PRO A 72 -18.68 -11.01 -3.96
N ALA A 73 -18.88 -11.89 -4.95
CA ALA A 73 -19.33 -13.26 -4.72
C ALA A 73 -18.25 -14.15 -4.10
N CYS A 74 -16.97 -13.77 -4.22
CA CYS A 74 -15.83 -14.46 -3.61
C CYS A 74 -15.39 -13.82 -2.29
N ALA A 75 -15.99 -12.69 -1.89
CA ALA A 75 -15.69 -12.05 -0.61
C ALA A 75 -16.16 -12.91 0.57
N PRO A 76 -15.40 -13.02 1.67
CA PRO A 76 -15.85 -13.72 2.85
C PRO A 76 -17.17 -13.14 3.39
N PRO A 77 -18.13 -13.97 3.80
CA PRO A 77 -19.36 -13.48 4.42
C PRO A 77 -19.02 -12.74 5.73
N ASP A 78 -19.82 -11.71 6.04
CA ASP A 78 -19.71 -10.90 7.27
C ASP A 78 -18.37 -10.15 7.45
N LEU A 79 -17.63 -9.92 6.37
CA LEU A 79 -16.43 -9.08 6.44
C LEU A 79 -16.83 -7.67 6.89
N ARG A 80 -16.21 -7.19 7.98
CA ARG A 80 -16.42 -5.82 8.43
C ARG A 80 -15.87 -4.86 7.36
N PRO A 81 -16.46 -3.66 7.21
CA PRO A 81 -15.96 -2.64 6.26
C PRO A 81 -14.49 -2.26 6.49
N TYR A 82 -13.97 -2.47 7.70
CA TYR A 82 -12.57 -2.25 8.06
C TYR A 82 -12.04 -3.42 8.87
N VAL A 83 -10.86 -3.91 8.49
CA VAL A 83 -10.10 -4.94 9.20
C VAL A 83 -8.73 -4.36 9.52
N PHE A 84 -8.38 -4.33 10.80
CA PHE A 84 -7.07 -3.88 11.27
C PHE A 84 -6.22 -5.11 11.61
N THR A 85 -5.05 -5.22 10.98
CA THR A 85 -4.06 -6.25 11.29
C THR A 85 -3.06 -5.70 12.31
N ARG A 86 -2.49 -6.59 13.14
CA ARG A 86 -1.48 -6.26 14.14
C ARG A 86 -0.07 -6.43 13.60
#